data_AF-V2QE60-F1
#
_entry.id   AF-V2QE60-F1
#
_cell.length_a   1.000
_cell.length_b   1.000
_cell.length_c   1.000
_cell.angle_alpha   90.00
_cell.angle_beta   90.00
_cell.angle_gamma   90.00
#
_symmetry.space_group_name_H-M   'P 1'
#
loop_
_entity.id
_entity.type
_entity.pdbx_description
1 polymer ?
#
loop_
_entity_poly.entity_id
_entity_poly.type
_entity_poly.pdbx_seq_one_letter_code
_entity_poly.pdbx_strand_id
1 'polypeptide(L)'
;MPLYAAAFDKPSFIDSYSGIEFKKLNNKTYLAVYEVTQEQWYKVMNTAPFYFNKGGSYPVESVSIGDIQKFLNTLNSATQSNYRLPTVAEWKEAVGEIKINRDDVCSYANFYDISSNTVNRFGNAYFECDDRFPNTAPVGSFAANSKGYYDLFGNVKEWLCNSENDRTNTCANLLGAANLAVAGGGFSDGPKEMRKVIKDERTSLRYAGLGFRLAVDTASINPNAVSDNINRPNVLAPVTTVPVVPGEENTQNTPPASALDNQRNDVTNNPSQNNQDEPLPERKFKFLPFLRD
;
A
#
# COMPACT_ATOMS: atom_id res chain seq x y z
N MET A 1 2.37 25.30 -35.35
CA MET A 1 2.35 23.87 -35.01
C MET A 1 3.24 23.67 -33.80
N PRO A 2 2.77 23.17 -32.65
CA PRO A 2 3.72 22.77 -31.62
C PRO A 2 4.39 21.46 -32.08
N LEU A 3 5.72 21.46 -32.06
CA LEU A 3 6.54 20.27 -32.24
C LEU A 3 6.10 19.24 -31.19
N TYR A 4 5.61 18.08 -31.63
CA TYR A 4 5.49 16.93 -30.74
C TYR A 4 6.88 16.61 -30.22
N ALA A 5 7.16 16.93 -28.96
CA ALA A 5 8.32 16.39 -28.26
C ALA A 5 8.20 14.86 -28.34
N ALA A 6 9.26 14.18 -28.77
CA ALA A 6 9.29 12.72 -28.78
C ALA A 6 8.94 12.20 -27.38
N ALA A 7 8.03 11.22 -27.30
CA ALA A 7 7.60 10.68 -26.01
C ALA A 7 8.82 10.17 -25.23
N PHE A 8 8.81 10.40 -23.92
CA PHE A 8 9.89 9.97 -23.03
C PHE A 8 10.03 8.44 -23.06
N ASP A 9 11.18 7.94 -23.51
CA ASP A 9 11.43 6.51 -23.78
C ASP A 9 12.75 6.02 -23.13
N LYS A 10 12.77 5.99 -21.79
CA LYS A 10 13.82 5.34 -21.00
C LYS A 10 13.28 4.05 -20.37
N PRO A 11 14.11 3.04 -20.06
CA PRO A 11 13.61 1.83 -19.37
C PRO A 11 13.13 2.12 -17.94
N SER A 12 13.72 3.12 -17.30
CA SER A 12 13.39 3.62 -15.96
C SER A 12 13.87 5.05 -15.79
N PHE A 13 13.40 5.72 -14.74
CA PHE A 13 13.88 7.04 -14.33
C PHE A 13 13.61 7.30 -12.85
N ILE A 14 14.28 8.32 -12.29
CA ILE A 14 13.98 8.84 -10.96
C ILE A 14 13.43 10.25 -11.11
N ASP A 15 12.29 10.54 -10.47
CA ASP A 15 11.79 11.90 -10.35
C ASP A 15 12.74 12.71 -9.45
N SER A 16 13.39 13.72 -10.02
CA SER A 16 14.41 14.54 -9.36
C SER A 16 13.89 15.30 -8.13
N TYR A 17 12.60 15.65 -8.13
CA TYR A 17 11.98 16.38 -7.02
C TYR A 17 11.69 15.45 -5.85
N SER A 18 10.93 14.38 -6.05
CA SER A 18 10.50 13.45 -4.99
C SER A 18 11.54 12.37 -4.66
N GLY A 19 12.37 11.97 -5.63
CA GLY A 19 13.23 10.79 -5.52
C GLY A 19 12.50 9.47 -5.77
N ILE A 20 11.28 9.49 -6.31
CA ILE A 20 10.52 8.27 -6.63
C ILE A 20 11.10 7.63 -7.89
N GLU A 21 11.37 6.33 -7.80
CA GLU A 21 11.90 5.52 -8.90
C GLU A 21 10.76 4.90 -9.70
N PHE A 22 10.79 5.08 -11.02
CA PHE A 22 9.79 4.60 -11.97
C PHE A 22 10.42 3.66 -12.99
N LYS A 23 9.70 2.61 -13.34
CA LYS A 23 10.06 1.69 -14.43
C LYS A 23 8.96 1.68 -15.48
N LYS A 24 9.36 1.50 -16.74
CA LYS A 24 8.41 1.37 -17.85
C LYS A 24 7.57 0.10 -17.63
N LEU A 25 6.26 0.26 -17.50
CA LEU A 25 5.31 -0.85 -17.38
C LEU A 25 4.91 -1.34 -18.77
N ASN A 26 4.53 -0.41 -19.64
CA ASN A 26 4.17 -0.64 -21.03
C ASN A 26 4.50 0.61 -21.87
N ASN A 27 4.11 0.62 -23.14
CA ASN A 27 4.41 1.73 -24.05
C ASN A 27 3.76 3.07 -23.68
N LYS A 28 2.82 3.09 -22.73
CA LYS A 28 2.07 4.28 -22.34
C LYS A 28 2.29 4.68 -20.88
N THR A 29 2.74 3.77 -20.02
CA THR A 29 2.75 3.97 -18.57
C THR A 29 4.11 3.62 -17.98
N TYR A 30 4.58 4.47 -17.07
CA TYR A 30 5.58 4.13 -16.07
C TYR A 30 4.90 3.93 -14.71
N LEU A 31 5.38 2.97 -13.94
CA LEU A 31 4.90 2.68 -12.59
C LEU A 31 6.05 2.78 -11.59
N ALA A 32 5.76 3.30 -10.41
CA ALA A 32 6.71 3.36 -9.32
C ALA A 32 7.14 1.94 -8.91
N VAL A 33 8.45 1.75 -8.74
CA VAL A 33 9.07 0.46 -8.42
C VAL A 33 8.63 -0.05 -7.04
N TYR A 34 8.42 0.88 -6.12
CA TYR A 34 8.07 0.67 -4.70
C TYR A 34 6.80 1.45 -4.34
N GLU A 35 6.22 1.20 -3.16
CA GLU A 35 5.29 2.17 -2.56
C GLU A 35 5.98 3.52 -2.30
N VAL A 36 5.19 4.60 -2.23
CA VAL A 36 5.71 5.90 -1.79
C VAL A 36 6.19 5.77 -0.36
N THR A 37 7.41 6.23 -0.09
CA THR A 37 8.03 6.13 1.24
C THR A 37 7.67 7.31 2.13
N GLN A 38 7.86 7.17 3.44
CA GLN A 38 7.68 8.24 4.43
C GLN A 38 8.62 9.42 4.16
N GLU A 39 9.86 9.17 3.74
CA GLU A 39 10.80 10.22 3.32
C GLU A 39 10.31 10.97 2.07
N GLN A 40 9.86 10.25 1.04
CA GLN A 40 9.32 10.87 -0.18
C GLN A 40 8.04 11.67 0.12
N TRP A 41 7.16 11.14 0.98
CA TRP A 41 6.00 11.88 1.46
C TRP A 41 6.41 13.17 2.17
N TYR A 42 7.33 13.08 3.14
CA TYR A 42 7.79 14.24 3.89
C TYR A 42 8.45 15.28 2.99
N LYS A 43 9.24 14.85 2.00
CA LYS A 43 9.89 15.74 1.02
C LYS A 43 8.87 16.52 0.19
N VAL A 44 7.77 15.89 -0.22
CA VAL A 44 6.72 16.54 -1.02
C VAL A 44 5.77 17.37 -0.16
N MET A 45 5.35 16.84 0.98
CA MET A 45 4.22 17.37 1.76
C MET A 45 4.60 18.09 3.04
N ASN A 46 5.85 17.94 3.51
CA ASN A 46 6.34 18.46 4.79
C ASN A 46 5.42 18.11 5.98
N THR A 47 4.87 16.90 5.98
CA THR A 47 3.96 16.37 7.01
C THR A 47 4.27 14.89 7.27
N ALA A 48 3.83 14.39 8.42
CA ALA A 48 4.06 13.02 8.86
C ALA A 48 2.77 12.36 9.41
N PRO A 49 1.80 12.01 8.55
CA PRO A 49 0.50 11.46 8.99
C PRO A 49 0.55 9.97 9.35
N PHE A 50 1.72 9.34 9.25
CA PHE A 50 1.92 7.90 9.35
C PHE A 50 1.94 7.41 10.82
N TYR A 51 1.23 6.31 11.09
CA TYR A 51 1.10 5.70 12.41
C TYR A 51 2.43 5.16 12.96
N PHE A 52 3.24 4.51 12.12
CA PHE A 52 4.46 3.84 12.59
C PHE A 52 5.67 4.77 12.72
N ASN A 53 5.66 5.94 12.08
CA ASN A 53 6.68 6.98 12.19
C ASN A 53 8.13 6.46 12.18
N LYS A 54 8.45 5.63 11.18
CA LYS A 54 9.76 4.99 11.03
C LYS A 54 10.73 5.84 10.21
N GLY A 55 10.21 6.70 9.31
CA GLY A 55 10.99 7.53 8.41
C GLY A 55 11.66 6.75 7.28
N GLY A 56 12.53 7.43 6.54
CA GLY A 56 13.36 6.83 5.48
C GLY A 56 12.55 6.06 4.44
N SER A 57 12.99 4.83 4.17
CA SER A 57 12.47 3.94 3.13
C SER A 57 11.25 3.11 3.55
N TYR A 58 10.65 3.33 4.71
CA TYR A 58 9.38 2.69 5.06
C TYR A 58 8.23 3.25 4.22
N PRO A 59 7.21 2.45 3.85
CA PRO A 59 6.07 2.93 3.09
C PRO A 59 5.28 3.97 3.89
N VAL A 60 4.76 4.97 3.19
CA VAL A 60 3.73 5.86 3.74
C VAL A 60 2.46 5.07 3.96
N GLU A 61 1.85 5.23 5.14
CA GLU A 61 0.61 4.58 5.51
C GLU A 61 -0.31 5.54 6.27
N SER A 62 -1.53 5.10 6.57
CA SER A 62 -2.56 5.92 7.23
C SER A 62 -2.96 7.17 6.43
N VAL A 63 -2.83 7.12 5.10
CA VAL A 63 -3.23 8.20 4.19
C VAL A 63 -4.56 7.87 3.49
N SER A 64 -5.45 8.87 3.48
CA SER A 64 -6.71 8.77 2.73
C SER A 64 -6.53 9.22 1.29
N ILE A 65 -7.51 8.92 0.43
CA ILE A 65 -7.47 9.42 -0.95
C ILE A 65 -7.38 10.95 -1.04
N GLY A 66 -8.00 11.66 -0.10
CA GLY A 66 -7.93 13.12 -0.03
C GLY A 66 -6.54 13.64 0.32
N ASP A 67 -5.78 12.89 1.13
CA ASP A 67 -4.38 13.22 1.43
C ASP A 67 -3.50 12.93 0.20
N ILE A 68 -3.74 11.81 -0.48
CA ILE A 68 -3.04 11.45 -1.72
C ILE A 68 -3.31 12.48 -2.82
N GLN A 69 -4.53 12.99 -2.96
CA GLN A 69 -4.83 14.06 -3.91
C GLN A 69 -4.00 15.32 -3.65
N LYS A 70 -3.82 15.71 -2.38
CA LYS A 70 -2.95 16.85 -2.03
C LYS A 70 -1.49 16.56 -2.38
N PHE A 71 -1.01 15.34 -2.09
CA PHE A 71 0.32 14.89 -2.49
C PHE A 71 0.52 14.98 -4.00
N LEU A 72 -0.42 14.45 -4.79
CA LEU A 72 -0.37 14.49 -6.26
C LEU A 72 -0.38 15.93 -6.77
N ASN A 73 -1.25 16.80 -6.24
CA ASN A 73 -1.31 18.21 -6.64
C ASN A 73 0.01 18.94 -6.38
N THR A 74 0.61 18.74 -5.20
CA THR A 74 1.90 19.35 -4.85
C THR A 74 3.02 18.83 -5.76
N LEU A 75 3.12 17.52 -5.95
CA LEU A 75 4.16 16.91 -6.78
C LEU A 75 4.03 17.32 -8.25
N ASN A 76 2.82 17.28 -8.81
CA ASN A 76 2.56 17.68 -10.19
C ASN A 76 2.83 19.17 -10.41
N SER A 77 2.51 20.02 -9.44
CA SER A 77 2.85 21.45 -9.51
C SER A 77 4.36 21.70 -9.51
N ALA A 78 5.10 20.99 -8.67
CA ALA A 78 6.55 21.14 -8.57
C ALA A 78 7.31 20.62 -9.80
N THR A 79 6.81 19.55 -10.42
CA THR A 79 7.51 18.84 -11.52
C THR A 79 6.98 19.19 -12.90
N GLN A 80 5.79 19.80 -12.98
CA GLN A 80 5.03 19.98 -14.23
C GLN A 80 4.80 18.65 -14.97
N SER A 81 4.69 17.55 -14.23
CA SER A 81 4.29 16.23 -14.73
C SER A 81 2.85 15.90 -14.29
N ASN A 82 2.31 14.76 -14.71
CA ASN A 82 0.98 14.30 -14.31
C ASN A 82 1.01 12.90 -13.66
N TYR A 83 1.56 12.84 -12.45
CA TYR A 83 1.51 11.66 -11.58
C TYR A 83 0.07 11.41 -11.09
N ARG A 84 -0.25 10.13 -10.94
CA ARG A 84 -1.58 9.64 -10.51
C ARG A 84 -1.46 8.31 -9.78
N LEU A 85 -2.56 7.84 -9.20
CA LEU A 85 -2.66 6.44 -8.81
C LEU A 85 -2.67 5.52 -10.05
N PRO A 86 -2.11 4.31 -9.97
CA PRO A 86 -2.30 3.30 -10.99
C PRO A 86 -3.76 2.88 -11.09
N THR A 87 -4.18 2.46 -12.28
CA THR A 87 -5.45 1.75 -12.43
C THR A 87 -5.35 0.32 -11.92
N VAL A 88 -6.48 -0.32 -11.61
CA VAL A 88 -6.53 -1.76 -11.32
C VAL A 88 -5.88 -2.59 -12.44
N ALA A 89 -6.09 -2.20 -13.71
CA ALA A 89 -5.49 -2.90 -14.85
C ALA A 89 -3.96 -2.75 -14.90
N GLU A 90 -3.42 -1.55 -14.65
CA GLU A 90 -1.98 -1.31 -14.61
C GLU A 90 -1.31 -2.01 -13.42
N TRP A 91 -1.97 -2.03 -12.27
CA TRP A 91 -1.49 -2.77 -11.10
C TRP A 91 -1.45 -4.28 -11.39
N LYS A 92 -2.52 -4.85 -11.95
CA LYS A 92 -2.56 -6.26 -12.38
C LYS A 92 -1.50 -6.57 -13.44
N GLU A 93 -1.26 -5.65 -14.37
CA GLU A 93 -0.20 -5.79 -15.36
C GLU A 93 1.17 -5.84 -14.69
N ALA A 94 1.45 -4.95 -13.74
CA ALA A 94 2.72 -4.93 -13.01
C ALA A 94 2.95 -6.20 -12.21
N VAL A 95 1.89 -6.70 -11.58
CA VAL A 95 1.84 -7.97 -10.86
C VAL A 95 2.17 -9.16 -11.77
N GLY A 96 1.59 -9.21 -12.98
CA GLY A 96 1.85 -10.26 -13.96
C GLY A 96 1.32 -11.64 -13.54
N GLU A 97 1.99 -12.71 -13.99
CA GLU A 97 1.65 -14.07 -13.60
C GLU A 97 2.18 -14.38 -12.19
N ILE A 98 1.28 -14.49 -11.21
CA ILE A 98 1.66 -14.76 -9.83
C ILE A 98 1.64 -16.26 -9.54
N LYS A 99 2.82 -16.84 -9.39
CA LYS A 99 2.99 -18.11 -8.68
C LYS A 99 3.12 -17.81 -7.19
N ILE A 100 1.99 -17.71 -6.49
CA ILE A 100 2.02 -17.64 -5.02
C ILE A 100 2.46 -19.01 -4.52
N ASN A 101 3.65 -19.06 -3.95
CA ASN A 101 4.09 -20.18 -3.15
C ASN A 101 3.88 -19.81 -1.69
N ARG A 102 2.82 -20.35 -1.08
CA ARG A 102 2.50 -20.05 0.33
C ARG A 102 3.58 -20.54 1.29
N ASP A 103 4.37 -21.54 0.89
CA ASP A 103 5.46 -22.10 1.69
C ASP A 103 6.71 -21.22 1.68
N ASP A 104 6.78 -20.23 0.79
CA ASP A 104 7.93 -19.32 0.62
C ASP A 104 7.50 -17.84 0.62
N VAL A 105 6.30 -17.53 1.12
CA VAL A 105 5.73 -16.16 1.00
C VAL A 105 6.62 -15.09 1.64
N CYS A 106 7.24 -15.40 2.78
CA CYS A 106 8.11 -14.46 3.50
C CYS A 106 9.42 -14.14 2.75
N SER A 107 9.76 -14.85 1.65
CA SER A 107 10.93 -14.50 0.82
C SER A 107 10.65 -13.35 -0.15
N TYR A 108 9.37 -13.11 -0.48
CA TYR A 108 8.96 -12.15 -1.50
C TYR A 108 7.82 -11.21 -1.07
N ALA A 109 7.29 -11.32 0.15
CA ALA A 109 6.21 -10.48 0.65
C ALA A 109 6.19 -10.37 2.19
N ASN A 110 5.69 -9.24 2.69
CA ASN A 110 5.44 -8.98 4.11
C ASN A 110 3.94 -9.13 4.44
N PHE A 111 3.56 -10.20 5.12
CA PHE A 111 2.17 -10.47 5.49
C PHE A 111 2.07 -10.80 6.97
N TYR A 112 0.85 -11.08 7.44
CA TYR A 112 0.68 -11.56 8.80
C TYR A 112 1.35 -12.92 8.97
N ASP A 113 2.44 -12.96 9.73
CA ASP A 113 3.33 -14.11 9.91
C ASP A 113 3.70 -14.33 11.39
N ILE A 114 4.72 -15.13 11.69
CA ILE A 114 5.17 -15.39 13.07
C ILE A 114 5.65 -14.11 13.76
N SER A 115 6.41 -13.26 13.07
CA SER A 115 7.01 -12.04 13.63
C SER A 115 5.91 -11.03 13.99
N SER A 116 4.94 -10.85 13.10
CA SER A 116 3.79 -9.98 13.28
C SER A 116 2.79 -10.54 14.31
N ASN A 117 2.57 -11.87 14.33
CA ASN A 117 1.71 -12.50 15.35
C ASN A 117 2.30 -12.39 16.75
N THR A 118 3.62 -12.44 16.89
CA THR A 118 4.30 -12.30 18.19
C THR A 118 4.02 -10.92 18.82
N VAL A 119 4.01 -9.87 18.01
CA VAL A 119 3.84 -8.47 18.47
C VAL A 119 2.38 -8.02 18.45
N ASN A 120 1.67 -8.17 17.33
CA ASN A 120 0.38 -7.52 17.12
C ASN A 120 -0.84 -8.39 17.48
N ARG A 121 -0.72 -9.72 17.35
CA ARG A 121 -1.77 -10.69 17.72
C ARG A 121 -3.14 -10.35 17.13
N PHE A 122 -3.22 -10.08 15.83
CA PHE A 122 -4.46 -9.71 15.13
C PHE A 122 -5.58 -10.76 15.21
N GLY A 123 -5.26 -12.00 15.61
CA GLY A 123 -6.25 -13.08 15.76
C GLY A 123 -6.69 -13.73 14.44
N ASN A 124 -6.07 -13.34 13.33
CA ASN A 124 -6.26 -13.94 12.01
C ASN A 124 -5.38 -15.18 11.82
N ALA A 125 -5.64 -15.96 10.77
CA ALA A 125 -4.66 -16.95 10.31
C ALA A 125 -3.42 -16.23 9.77
N TYR A 126 -2.25 -16.61 10.26
CA TYR A 126 -0.95 -16.09 9.82
C TYR A 126 -0.19 -17.16 9.00
N PHE A 127 0.83 -16.73 8.28
CA PHE A 127 1.74 -17.63 7.58
C PHE A 127 2.77 -18.21 8.55
N GLU A 128 3.00 -19.51 8.49
CA GLU A 128 4.01 -20.22 9.30
C GLU A 128 5.43 -19.98 8.76
N CYS A 129 5.81 -18.70 8.63
CA CYS A 129 7.15 -18.21 8.30
C CYS A 129 7.45 -16.93 9.09
N ASP A 130 8.68 -16.45 9.01
CA ASP A 130 9.17 -15.28 9.74
C ASP A 130 9.97 -14.37 8.79
N ASP A 131 9.36 -13.24 8.43
CA ASP A 131 9.92 -12.17 7.61
C ASP A 131 10.74 -11.16 8.42
N ARG A 132 10.74 -11.28 9.75
CA ARG A 132 11.43 -10.43 10.74
C ARG A 132 10.89 -9.00 10.86
N PHE A 133 9.75 -8.70 10.25
CA PHE A 133 9.10 -7.41 10.30
C PHE A 133 7.71 -7.54 10.92
N PRO A 134 7.58 -7.27 12.24
CA PRO A 134 6.28 -7.33 12.88
C PRO A 134 5.26 -6.33 12.31
N ASN A 135 5.70 -5.29 11.60
CA ASN A 135 4.83 -4.30 10.97
C ASN A 135 5.27 -4.08 9.52
N THR A 136 5.14 -2.87 8.98
CA THR A 136 5.72 -2.56 7.67
C THR A 136 7.24 -2.76 7.67
N ALA A 137 7.78 -3.07 6.49
CA ALA A 137 9.20 -3.20 6.23
C ALA A 137 9.69 -2.03 5.36
N PRO A 138 10.99 -1.72 5.35
CA PRO A 138 11.58 -0.86 4.32
C PRO A 138 11.23 -1.39 2.93
N VAL A 139 10.86 -0.51 1.99
CA VAL A 139 10.52 -0.92 0.62
C VAL A 139 11.70 -1.63 -0.04
N GLY A 140 11.41 -2.68 -0.80
CA GLY A 140 12.42 -3.50 -1.46
C GLY A 140 13.17 -4.46 -0.53
N SER A 141 12.67 -4.71 0.68
CA SER A 141 13.24 -5.73 1.58
C SER A 141 13.05 -7.16 1.05
N PHE A 142 12.07 -7.36 0.18
CA PHE A 142 11.68 -8.65 -0.36
C PHE A 142 12.05 -8.79 -1.84
N ALA A 143 12.04 -10.02 -2.36
CA ALA A 143 12.36 -10.25 -3.76
C ALA A 143 11.36 -9.56 -4.71
N ALA A 144 11.88 -8.87 -5.73
CA ALA A 144 11.06 -8.34 -6.82
C ALA A 144 10.40 -9.45 -7.63
N ASN A 145 9.28 -9.15 -8.28
CA ASN A 145 8.73 -10.04 -9.29
C ASN A 145 9.59 -10.04 -10.58
N SER A 146 9.24 -10.91 -11.54
CA SER A 146 9.98 -11.04 -12.81
C SER A 146 10.04 -9.77 -13.67
N LYS A 147 9.19 -8.78 -13.38
CA LYS A 147 9.17 -7.46 -14.03
C LYS A 147 10.00 -6.41 -13.27
N GLY A 148 10.51 -6.75 -12.08
CA GLY A 148 11.32 -5.88 -11.24
C GLY A 148 10.53 -4.90 -10.39
N TYR A 149 9.27 -5.21 -10.08
CA TYR A 149 8.47 -4.47 -9.09
C TYR A 149 8.51 -5.17 -7.75
N TYR A 150 8.57 -4.38 -6.68
CA TYR A 150 8.64 -4.86 -5.30
C TYR A 150 7.33 -4.56 -4.57
N ASP A 151 7.09 -5.31 -3.50
CA ASP A 151 6.03 -5.01 -2.51
C ASP A 151 4.63 -4.91 -3.12
N LEU A 152 4.39 -5.56 -4.27
CA LEU A 152 3.05 -5.68 -4.85
C LEU A 152 2.16 -6.65 -4.05
N PHE A 153 2.76 -7.41 -3.13
CA PHE A 153 2.05 -8.26 -2.19
C PHE A 153 2.58 -8.00 -0.79
N GLY A 154 1.67 -7.65 0.12
CA GLY A 154 2.02 -7.39 1.50
C GLY A 154 2.59 -5.99 1.72
N ASN A 155 3.27 -5.81 2.86
CA ASN A 155 3.73 -4.53 3.39
C ASN A 155 2.54 -3.59 3.67
N VAL A 156 2.06 -2.85 2.67
CA VAL A 156 0.81 -2.09 2.75
C VAL A 156 -0.10 -2.41 1.56
N LYS A 157 -1.42 -2.44 1.79
CA LYS A 157 -2.38 -2.36 0.69
C LYS A 157 -2.15 -1.07 -0.08
N GLU A 158 -2.44 -1.10 -1.37
CA GLU A 158 -2.25 0.06 -2.23
C GLU A 158 -3.59 0.63 -2.70
N TRP A 159 -3.77 1.94 -2.53
CA TRP A 159 -4.83 2.68 -3.20
C TRP A 159 -4.66 2.62 -4.73
N LEU A 160 -5.74 2.28 -5.42
CA LEU A 160 -5.83 2.20 -6.88
C LEU A 160 -7.02 3.01 -7.40
N CYS A 161 -6.92 3.46 -8.65
CA CYS A 161 -8.11 3.90 -9.37
C CYS A 161 -8.91 2.69 -9.89
N ASN A 162 -10.18 2.61 -9.50
CA ASN A 162 -11.15 1.59 -9.94
C ASN A 162 -11.71 1.91 -11.33
N SER A 163 -10.84 2.15 -12.29
CA SER A 163 -11.21 2.22 -13.70
C SER A 163 -10.38 1.20 -14.48
N GLU A 164 -11.04 0.23 -15.12
CA GLU A 164 -10.35 -0.81 -15.87
C GLU A 164 -9.73 -0.26 -17.19
N ASN A 165 -10.17 0.92 -17.68
CA ASN A 165 -9.74 1.48 -18.98
C ASN A 165 -9.63 3.02 -19.06
N ASP A 166 -10.14 3.78 -18.08
CA ASP A 166 -10.21 5.23 -18.21
C ASP A 166 -9.00 5.94 -17.57
N ARG A 167 -8.06 6.31 -18.43
CA ARG A 167 -6.90 7.16 -18.10
C ARG A 167 -7.22 8.66 -18.15
N THR A 168 -8.46 9.05 -18.48
CA THR A 168 -8.90 10.44 -18.53
C THR A 168 -9.82 10.76 -17.34
N ASN A 169 -9.73 11.99 -16.82
CA ASN A 169 -10.55 12.72 -15.81
C ASN A 169 -11.26 12.03 -14.63
N THR A 170 -11.70 10.77 -14.73
CA THR A 170 -12.41 9.99 -13.73
C THR A 170 -11.49 9.56 -12.58
N CYS A 171 -10.24 9.23 -12.88
CA CYS A 171 -9.17 9.03 -11.88
C CYS A 171 -8.49 10.35 -11.45
N ALA A 172 -8.70 11.46 -12.16
CA ALA A 172 -8.15 12.77 -11.79
C ALA A 172 -8.98 13.42 -10.67
N ASN A 173 -10.30 13.16 -10.67
CA ASN A 173 -11.24 13.60 -9.64
C ASN A 173 -11.69 12.39 -8.80
N LEU A 174 -10.80 11.87 -7.94
CA LEU A 174 -11.03 10.74 -7.00
C LEU A 174 -12.05 11.07 -5.87
N LEU A 175 -13.13 11.77 -6.19
CA LEU A 175 -14.10 12.30 -5.22
C LEU A 175 -15.26 11.34 -4.93
N GLY A 176 -15.30 10.17 -5.57
CA GLY A 176 -16.36 9.17 -5.38
C GLY A 176 -15.79 7.78 -5.07
N ALA A 177 -16.38 7.10 -4.08
CA ALA A 177 -15.98 5.77 -3.64
C ALA A 177 -15.95 4.73 -4.78
N ALA A 178 -16.89 4.83 -5.73
CA ALA A 178 -16.96 3.97 -6.92
C ALA A 178 -15.69 4.00 -7.78
N ASN A 179 -14.88 5.06 -7.69
CA ASN A 179 -13.64 5.22 -8.44
C ASN A 179 -12.41 4.67 -7.69
N LEU A 180 -12.58 4.05 -6.52
CA LEU A 180 -11.49 3.62 -5.65
C LEU A 180 -11.46 2.12 -5.46
N ALA A 181 -10.26 1.58 -5.47
CA ALA A 181 -9.99 0.19 -5.12
C ALA A 181 -8.74 0.12 -4.23
N VAL A 182 -8.60 -0.99 -3.52
CA VAL A 182 -7.37 -1.35 -2.81
C VAL A 182 -6.95 -2.77 -3.17
N ALA A 183 -5.64 -3.02 -3.23
CA ALA A 183 -5.11 -4.34 -3.58
C ALA A 183 -3.78 -4.64 -2.86
N GLY A 184 -3.27 -5.86 -3.05
CA GLY A 184 -1.94 -6.30 -2.60
C GLY A 184 -1.93 -6.98 -1.23
N GLY A 185 -2.82 -6.57 -0.32
CA GLY A 185 -2.73 -6.97 1.09
C GLY A 185 -1.59 -6.24 1.82
N GLY A 186 -1.51 -6.38 3.14
CA GLY A 186 -0.48 -5.77 3.97
C GLY A 186 0.00 -6.67 5.10
N PHE A 187 0.92 -6.15 5.93
CA PHE A 187 1.57 -6.86 7.05
C PHE A 187 0.59 -7.47 8.09
N SER A 188 -0.66 -6.99 8.12
CA SER A 188 -1.72 -7.46 9.03
C SER A 188 -2.66 -8.47 8.39
N ASP A 189 -2.52 -8.72 7.09
CA ASP A 189 -3.42 -9.58 6.34
C ASP A 189 -2.90 -11.02 6.22
N GLY A 190 -3.83 -11.97 6.30
CA GLY A 190 -3.53 -13.39 6.15
C GLY A 190 -3.65 -13.92 4.70
N PRO A 191 -3.53 -15.25 4.51
CA PRO A 191 -3.46 -15.89 3.19
C PRO A 191 -4.64 -15.68 2.23
N LYS A 192 -5.79 -15.20 2.73
CA LYS A 192 -6.99 -14.95 1.94
C LYS A 192 -6.93 -13.61 1.19
N GLU A 193 -6.09 -12.69 1.61
CA GLU A 193 -6.09 -11.30 1.10
C GLU A 193 -5.11 -11.09 -0.06
N MET A 194 -4.12 -11.96 -0.23
CA MET A 194 -3.01 -11.77 -1.19
C MET A 194 -3.44 -11.48 -2.64
N ARG A 195 -4.61 -11.95 -3.09
CA ARG A 195 -5.06 -11.78 -4.49
C ARG A 195 -6.26 -10.84 -4.63
N LYS A 196 -6.72 -10.24 -3.53
CA LYS A 196 -7.95 -9.47 -3.55
C LYS A 196 -7.68 -8.08 -4.11
N VAL A 197 -8.57 -7.68 -5.02
CA VAL A 197 -8.82 -6.28 -5.34
C VAL A 197 -10.18 -5.97 -4.76
N ILE A 198 -10.22 -5.10 -3.76
CA ILE A 198 -11.45 -4.63 -3.13
C ILE A 198 -11.83 -3.33 -3.82
N LYS A 199 -13.05 -3.22 -4.33
CA LYS A 199 -13.56 -2.10 -5.11
C LYS A 199 -14.58 -1.28 -4.30
N ASP A 200 -14.93 -0.10 -4.83
CA ASP A 200 -15.94 0.80 -4.29
C ASP A 200 -15.61 1.31 -2.87
N GLU A 201 -14.33 1.57 -2.63
CA GLU A 201 -13.81 1.90 -1.31
C GLU A 201 -14.14 3.30 -0.81
N ARG A 202 -14.32 3.44 0.50
CA ARG A 202 -14.70 4.72 1.12
C ARG A 202 -13.56 5.74 1.01
N THR A 203 -13.87 6.96 0.57
CA THR A 203 -12.88 8.04 0.42
C THR A 203 -12.17 8.44 1.72
N SER A 204 -12.81 8.22 2.87
CA SER A 204 -12.25 8.53 4.20
C SER A 204 -11.39 7.41 4.79
N LEU A 205 -11.34 6.23 4.15
CA LEU A 205 -10.57 5.09 4.62
C LEU A 205 -9.09 5.49 4.76
N ARG A 206 -8.48 5.09 5.87
CA ARG A 206 -7.04 5.17 6.12
C ARG A 206 -6.72 4.30 7.33
N TYR A 207 -5.64 3.54 7.29
CA TYR A 207 -5.16 2.73 8.41
C TYR A 207 -3.69 2.34 8.19
N ALA A 208 -3.07 1.77 9.23
CA ALA A 208 -1.64 1.49 9.28
C ALA A 208 -1.12 0.49 8.23
N GLY A 209 -2.03 -0.21 7.55
CA GLY A 209 -1.73 -1.17 6.48
C GLY A 209 -2.17 -0.69 5.10
N LEU A 210 -2.43 0.61 4.90
CA LEU A 210 -2.89 1.18 3.64
C LEU A 210 -2.03 2.38 3.22
N GLY A 211 -1.35 2.22 2.09
CA GLY A 211 -0.52 3.20 1.42
C GLY A 211 -0.82 3.27 -0.08
N PHE A 212 0.17 3.62 -0.89
CA PHE A 212 0.01 3.71 -2.34
C PHE A 212 1.34 3.74 -3.08
N ARG A 213 1.29 3.44 -4.39
CA ARG A 213 2.36 3.72 -5.36
C ARG A 213 1.84 4.63 -6.47
N LEU A 214 2.74 5.17 -7.28
CA LEU A 214 2.40 6.10 -8.36
C LEU A 214 2.49 5.47 -9.74
N ALA A 215 1.70 6.01 -10.66
CA ALA A 215 1.86 5.83 -12.10
C ALA A 215 1.97 7.20 -12.79
N VAL A 216 2.56 7.21 -13.98
CA VAL A 216 2.60 8.38 -14.86
C VAL A 216 2.59 7.94 -16.33
N ASP A 217 1.82 8.65 -17.15
CA ASP A 217 1.77 8.38 -18.59
C ASP A 217 3.02 8.95 -19.28
N THR A 218 3.56 8.22 -20.27
CA THR A 218 4.79 8.60 -21.00
C THR A 218 4.72 9.99 -21.61
N ALA A 219 3.54 10.40 -22.07
CA ALA A 219 3.29 11.70 -22.69
C ALA A 219 3.20 12.86 -21.68
N SER A 220 3.07 12.55 -20.38
CA SER A 220 2.85 13.53 -19.31
C SER A 220 4.07 13.70 -18.40
N ILE A 221 5.20 13.08 -18.74
CA ILE A 221 6.47 13.26 -18.02
C ILE A 221 7.14 14.51 -18.55
N ASN A 222 7.45 15.45 -17.66
CA ASN A 222 8.35 16.55 -17.97
C ASN A 222 9.80 16.04 -17.94
N PRO A 223 10.56 16.07 -19.05
CA PRO A 223 11.94 15.59 -19.07
C PRO A 223 12.86 16.33 -18.07
N ASN A 224 12.55 17.58 -17.71
CA ASN A 224 13.31 18.33 -16.72
C ASN A 224 13.09 17.85 -15.28
N ALA A 225 12.04 17.06 -15.04
CA ALA A 225 11.78 16.44 -13.75
C ALA A 225 12.56 15.12 -13.59
N VAL A 226 13.29 14.65 -14.61
CA VAL A 226 14.00 13.37 -14.59
C VAL A 226 15.46 13.54 -14.15
N SER A 227 15.90 12.73 -13.19
CA SER A 227 17.32 12.60 -12.82
C SER A 227 17.99 11.46 -13.58
N ASP A 228 19.17 11.72 -14.14
CA ASP A 228 20.07 10.71 -14.73
C ASP A 228 20.98 10.03 -13.69
N ASN A 229 20.98 10.51 -12.44
CA ASN A 229 21.80 9.95 -11.37
C ASN A 229 21.10 8.73 -10.73
N ILE A 230 21.46 7.54 -11.20
CA ILE A 230 21.16 6.25 -10.54
C ILE A 230 22.04 6.04 -9.29
N ASN A 231 23.02 6.92 -9.04
CA ASN A 231 23.91 6.85 -7.88
C ASN A 231 23.19 7.30 -6.60
N ARG A 232 22.42 6.37 -6.01
CA ARG A 232 21.97 6.41 -4.61
C ARG A 232 23.19 6.52 -3.67
N PRO A 233 23.16 7.35 -2.61
CA PRO A 233 23.66 6.88 -1.33
C PRO A 233 22.76 5.71 -0.91
N ASN A 234 23.35 4.57 -0.59
CA ASN A 234 22.68 3.35 -0.14
C ASN A 234 21.41 3.63 0.70
N VAL A 235 20.23 3.34 0.15
CA VAL A 235 18.92 3.43 0.84
C VAL A 235 18.76 2.32 1.90
N LEU A 236 19.81 1.52 2.11
CA LEU A 236 19.95 0.54 3.18
C LEU A 236 20.55 1.13 4.47
N ALA A 237 20.93 2.41 4.51
CA ALA A 237 21.35 3.03 5.75
C ALA A 237 20.11 3.49 6.55
N PRO A 238 19.94 3.08 7.81
CA PRO A 238 18.87 3.60 8.65
C PRO A 238 19.10 5.11 8.80
N VAL A 239 18.19 5.92 8.28
CA VAL A 239 18.14 7.35 8.61
C VAL A 239 17.78 7.42 10.09
N THR A 240 18.78 7.77 10.90
CA THR A 240 18.58 8.03 12.32
C THR A 240 17.63 9.21 12.47
N THR A 241 16.43 8.91 12.97
CA THR A 241 15.49 9.81 13.64
C THR A 241 15.15 11.11 12.90
N VAL A 242 13.95 11.18 12.33
CA VAL A 242 13.27 12.45 12.04
C VAL A 242 13.23 13.27 13.35
N PRO A 243 13.53 14.58 13.34
CA PRO A 243 13.47 15.39 14.55
C PRO A 243 12.03 15.37 15.08
N VAL A 244 11.86 14.88 16.32
CA VAL A 244 10.60 15.00 17.04
C VAL A 244 10.32 16.48 17.23
N VAL A 245 9.27 16.99 16.59
CA VAL A 245 8.73 18.32 16.88
C VAL A 245 8.14 18.25 18.29
N PRO A 246 8.63 19.03 19.28
CA PRO A 246 8.05 19.03 20.61
C PRO A 246 6.79 19.88 20.61
N GLY A 247 5.65 19.29 21.01
CA GLY A 247 4.47 20.03 21.45
C GLY A 247 3.21 19.76 20.65
N GLU A 248 2.48 18.72 21.04
CA GLU A 248 1.10 18.83 21.54
C GLU A 248 0.72 17.46 22.10
N GLU A 249 0.55 17.41 23.42
CA GLU A 249 0.10 16.23 24.16
C GLU A 249 -1.37 16.00 23.82
N ASN A 250 -1.66 15.26 22.74
CA ASN A 250 -3.03 14.91 22.40
C ASN A 250 -3.50 13.74 23.30
N THR A 251 -4.05 14.08 24.46
CA THR A 251 -4.63 13.15 25.43
C THR A 251 -5.98 12.56 24.98
N GLN A 252 -6.07 12.07 23.74
CA GLN A 252 -7.23 11.33 23.21
C GLN A 252 -6.83 10.09 22.38
N ASN A 253 -5.70 9.45 22.69
CA ASN A 253 -5.39 8.12 22.12
C ASN A 253 -6.14 7.00 22.85
N THR A 254 -7.47 7.04 22.76
CA THR A 254 -8.27 5.81 22.74
C THR A 254 -8.33 5.31 21.30
N PRO A 255 -8.04 4.03 21.03
CA PRO A 255 -7.99 3.52 19.66
C PRO A 255 -9.37 3.65 19.01
N PRO A 256 -9.51 4.18 17.78
CA PRO A 256 -10.69 3.87 17.00
C PRO A 256 -10.67 2.37 16.70
N ALA A 257 -11.80 1.70 16.94
CA ALA A 257 -11.99 0.25 16.82
C ALA A 257 -11.84 -0.32 15.39
N SER A 258 -11.15 0.36 14.48
CA SER A 258 -11.12 0.03 13.05
C SER A 258 -9.96 -0.85 12.60
N ALA A 259 -9.09 -1.32 13.51
CA ALA A 259 -8.20 -2.46 13.20
C ALA A 259 -8.99 -3.78 13.07
N LEU A 260 -10.30 -3.78 13.41
CA LEU A 260 -11.17 -4.95 13.44
C LEU A 260 -12.39 -4.88 12.50
N ASP A 261 -12.61 -3.78 11.76
CA ASP A 261 -13.85 -3.60 10.97
C ASP A 261 -13.70 -4.03 9.50
N ASN A 262 -13.20 -5.25 9.28
CA ASN A 262 -13.20 -5.89 7.96
C ASN A 262 -14.08 -7.14 7.95
N GLN A 263 -15.29 -7.06 8.51
CA GLN A 263 -16.37 -8.00 8.21
C GLN A 263 -17.74 -7.32 8.32
N ARG A 264 -18.22 -6.69 7.24
CA ARG A 264 -19.66 -6.61 6.97
C ARG A 264 -19.97 -6.75 5.48
N ASN A 265 -20.69 -7.84 5.21
CA ASN A 265 -21.69 -8.05 4.15
C ASN A 265 -21.18 -8.46 2.77
N ASP A 266 -20.90 -9.76 2.64
CA ASP A 266 -21.17 -10.50 1.40
C ASP A 266 -22.14 -11.65 1.73
N VAL A 267 -23.44 -11.31 1.75
CA VAL A 267 -24.53 -12.30 1.68
C VAL A 267 -25.52 -11.77 0.65
N THR A 268 -25.33 -12.20 -0.59
CA THR A 268 -26.32 -12.06 -1.64
C THR A 268 -27.54 -12.94 -1.33
N ASN A 269 -28.72 -12.35 -1.54
CA ASN A 269 -30.04 -12.96 -1.53
C ASN A 269 -30.10 -14.36 -2.17
N ASN A 270 -30.71 -15.32 -1.46
CA ASN A 270 -31.57 -16.32 -2.09
C ASN A 270 -32.63 -16.79 -1.07
N PRO A 271 -33.94 -16.82 -1.41
CA PRO A 271 -34.98 -17.21 -0.47
C PRO A 271 -35.18 -18.73 -0.47
N SER A 272 -35.77 -19.21 0.63
CA SER A 272 -36.32 -20.55 0.89
C SER A 272 -35.32 -21.67 1.27
N GLN A 273 -35.37 -22.11 2.52
CA GLN A 273 -36.03 -23.34 2.95
C GLN A 273 -35.91 -23.49 4.49
N ASN A 274 -37.04 -23.83 5.11
CA ASN A 274 -37.20 -24.14 6.53
C ASN A 274 -36.25 -25.26 6.98
N ASN A 275 -35.74 -25.19 8.21
CA ASN A 275 -35.80 -26.28 9.19
C ASN A 275 -35.28 -25.84 10.58
N GLN A 276 -36.23 -25.74 11.52
CA GLN A 276 -36.18 -26.10 12.95
C GLN A 276 -34.81 -26.11 13.66
N ASP A 277 -34.61 -25.16 14.58
CA ASP A 277 -33.51 -25.12 15.56
C ASP A 277 -33.77 -26.06 16.75
N GLU A 278 -32.89 -27.05 16.96
CA GLU A 278 -32.65 -27.67 18.28
C GLU A 278 -31.36 -27.09 18.89
N PRO A 279 -31.31 -26.78 20.21
CA PRO A 279 -30.11 -26.22 20.82
C PRO A 279 -29.09 -27.30 21.21
N LEU A 280 -27.84 -27.14 20.76
CA LEU A 280 -26.68 -27.92 21.19
C LEU A 280 -26.14 -27.44 22.56
N PRO A 281 -25.55 -28.34 23.39
CA PRO A 281 -25.32 -28.08 24.82
C PRO A 281 -24.01 -27.33 25.12
N GLU A 282 -24.05 -26.52 26.19
CA GLU A 282 -22.92 -25.77 26.75
C GLU A 282 -21.76 -26.68 27.21
N ARG A 283 -20.54 -26.42 26.70
CA ARG A 283 -19.30 -26.97 27.27
C ARG A 283 -18.69 -26.01 28.29
N LYS A 284 -18.73 -26.43 29.56
CA LYS A 284 -18.04 -25.79 30.69
C LYS A 284 -16.53 -25.93 30.56
N PHE A 285 -15.79 -24.83 30.46
CA PHE A 285 -14.34 -24.80 30.64
C PHE A 285 -13.99 -24.78 32.13
N LYS A 286 -13.28 -25.80 32.61
CA LYS A 286 -12.66 -25.82 33.94
C LYS A 286 -11.32 -25.07 33.87
N PHE A 287 -11.18 -24.02 34.68
CA PHE A 287 -9.90 -23.37 34.96
C PHE A 287 -9.02 -24.29 35.81
N LEU A 288 -7.75 -24.49 35.40
CA LEU A 288 -6.69 -25.03 36.26
C LEU A 288 -5.88 -23.85 36.81
N PRO A 289 -5.61 -23.78 38.13
CA PRO A 289 -4.85 -22.69 38.71
C PRO A 289 -3.33 -22.86 38.51
N PHE A 290 -2.70 -21.71 38.26
CA PHE A 290 -1.25 -21.50 38.25
C PHE A 290 -0.61 -21.90 39.58
N LEU A 291 0.47 -22.70 39.51
CA LEU A 291 1.47 -22.79 40.57
C LEU A 291 2.56 -21.74 40.26
N ARG A 292 2.81 -20.85 41.22
CA ARG A 292 4.09 -20.14 41.37
C ARG A 292 4.75 -20.68 42.64
N ASP A 293 6.06 -20.87 42.51
CA ASP A 293 7.10 -21.23 43.48
C ASP A 293 6.75 -21.16 44.98
#